data_AF-A0A955SLI8-F1
#
_entry.id   AF-A0A955SLI8-F1
#
_cell.length_a   1.000
_cell.length_b   1.000
_cell.length_c   1.000
_cell.angle_alpha   90.00
_cell.angle_beta   90.00
_cell.angle_gamma   90.00
#
_symmetry.space_group_name_H-M   'P 1'
#
loop_
_entity.id
_entity.type
_entity.pdbx_description
1 polymer ?
#
loop_
_entity_poly.entity_id
_entity_poly.type
_entity_poly.pdbx_seq_one_letter_code
_entity_poly.pdbx_strand_id
1 'polypeptide(L)'
;MLIRPLEPYLNEFGIQTLVFVPDGSLRTIPMGPLHDGEKFLIQKYAIAMTPGLTLTDAHPLDREQVNLLSIKLSEGVQGFSPLPNTQREVQGIQAFFGGKTLMDEEFLIANLERDMKEENFTIIHIASHGK
;
A
#
# COMPACT_ATOMS: atom_id res chain seq x y z
N MET A 1 16.31 -16.61 13.50
CA MET A 1 15.51 -15.85 12.51
C MET A 1 16.31 -15.70 11.21
N LEU A 2 15.65 -15.71 10.05
CA LEU A 2 16.24 -15.65 8.70
C LEU A 2 17.22 -14.48 8.49
N ILE A 3 16.94 -13.32 9.09
CA ILE A 3 17.72 -12.09 8.89
C ILE A 3 18.93 -11.97 9.83
N ARG A 4 18.91 -12.68 10.97
CA ARG A 4 19.92 -12.58 12.04
C ARG A 4 21.37 -12.66 11.55
N PRO A 5 21.75 -13.55 10.61
CA PRO A 5 23.13 -13.61 10.12
C PRO A 5 23.60 -12.35 9.38
N LEU A 6 22.68 -11.53 8.88
CA LEU A 6 22.97 -10.32 8.10
C LEU A 6 23.00 -9.04 8.97
N GLU A 7 22.45 -9.09 10.18
CA GLU A 7 22.30 -7.91 11.04
C GLU A 7 23.59 -7.12 11.31
N PRO A 8 24.77 -7.75 11.54
CA PRO A 8 26.01 -6.99 11.71
C PRO A 8 26.29 -6.08 10.51
N TYR A 9 26.13 -6.59 9.29
CA TYR A 9 26.34 -5.84 8.06
C TYR A 9 25.27 -4.77 7.85
N LEU A 10 23.99 -5.10 8.10
CA LEU A 10 22.89 -4.15 7.96
C LEU A 10 23.08 -2.93 8.89
N ASN A 11 23.54 -3.18 10.12
CA ASN A 11 23.84 -2.13 11.08
C ASN A 11 25.07 -1.31 10.69
N GLU A 12 26.15 -1.98 10.24
CA GLU A 12 27.38 -1.32 9.79
C GLU A 12 27.12 -0.32 8.66
N PHE A 13 26.29 -0.70 7.69
CA PHE A 13 25.92 0.17 6.56
C PHE A 13 24.73 1.09 6.84
N GLY A 14 24.18 1.09 8.07
CA GLY A 14 23.06 1.95 8.44
C GLY A 14 21.79 1.70 7.62
N ILE A 15 21.54 0.45 7.22
CA ILE A 15 20.40 0.08 6.37
C ILE A 15 19.09 0.24 7.15
N GLN A 16 18.16 1.03 6.60
CA GLN A 16 16.86 1.30 7.22
C GLN A 16 15.69 0.58 6.54
N THR A 17 15.87 0.15 5.28
CA THR A 17 14.84 -0.48 4.46
C THR A 17 15.33 -1.82 3.92
N LEU A 18 14.52 -2.86 4.08
CA LEU A 18 14.76 -4.18 3.46
C LEU A 18 13.73 -4.41 2.36
N VAL A 19 14.22 -4.66 1.14
CA VAL A 19 13.40 -5.00 -0.02
C VAL A 19 13.49 -6.50 -0.26
N PHE A 20 12.36 -7.20 -0.19
CA PHE A 20 12.25 -8.63 -0.42
C PHE A 20 11.75 -8.91 -1.83
N VAL A 21 12.41 -9.85 -2.52
CA VAL A 21 11.98 -10.38 -3.82
C VAL A 21 11.64 -11.87 -3.64
N PRO A 22 10.44 -12.20 -3.13
CA PRO A 22 10.08 -13.58 -2.84
C PRO A 22 9.75 -14.38 -4.10
N ASP A 23 10.30 -15.59 -4.18
CA ASP A 23 9.99 -16.54 -5.25
C ASP A 23 9.04 -17.66 -4.77
N GLY A 24 8.20 -18.15 -5.69
CA GLY A 24 7.27 -19.24 -5.46
C GLY A 24 6.43 -19.10 -4.18
N SER A 25 6.52 -20.09 -3.30
CA SER A 25 5.77 -20.14 -2.04
C SER A 25 6.15 -19.06 -1.03
N LEU A 26 7.32 -18.41 -1.17
CA LEU A 26 7.71 -17.32 -0.28
C LEU A 26 6.86 -16.06 -0.48
N ARG A 27 6.13 -15.95 -1.60
CA ARG A 27 5.22 -14.82 -1.87
C ARG A 27 4.06 -14.72 -0.88
N THR A 28 3.73 -15.82 -0.18
CA THR A 28 2.66 -15.84 0.82
C THR A 28 3.18 -15.61 2.25
N ILE A 29 4.50 -15.49 2.44
CA ILE A 29 5.10 -15.29 3.76
C ILE A 29 5.19 -13.80 4.08
N PRO A 30 4.50 -13.31 5.12
CA PRO A 30 4.62 -11.92 5.53
C PRO A 30 5.98 -11.71 6.22
N MET A 31 6.87 -10.92 5.61
CA MET A 31 8.23 -10.70 6.13
C MET A 31 8.23 -9.81 7.38
N GLY A 32 7.30 -8.85 7.48
CA GLY A 32 7.22 -7.92 8.61
C GLY A 32 7.04 -8.57 9.98
N PRO A 33 6.10 -9.54 10.13
CA PRO A 33 5.87 -10.28 11.38
C PRO A 33 6.91 -11.36 11.72
N LEU A 34 7.99 -11.51 10.94
CA LEU A 34 9.08 -12.39 11.37
C LEU A 34 9.65 -11.85 12.69
N HIS A 35 9.82 -12.72 13.68
CA HIS A 35 10.26 -12.36 15.03
C HIS A 35 11.62 -12.96 15.36
N ASP A 36 12.49 -12.20 16.05
CA ASP A 36 13.84 -12.66 16.44
C ASP A 36 13.93 -13.20 17.87
N GLY A 37 12.83 -13.20 18.62
CA GLY A 37 12.78 -13.50 20.05
C GLY A 37 12.53 -12.26 20.91
N GLU A 38 12.81 -11.05 20.39
CA GLU A 38 12.59 -9.79 21.07
C GLU A 38 11.67 -8.84 20.29
N LYS A 39 11.96 -8.63 18.99
CA LYS A 39 11.24 -7.69 18.12
C LYS A 39 10.83 -8.34 16.81
N PHE A 40 9.74 -7.83 16.24
CA PHE A 40 9.34 -8.12 14.87
C PHE A 40 10.23 -7.35 13.89
N LEU A 41 10.42 -7.89 12.68
CA LEU A 41 11.27 -7.30 11.67
C LEU A 41 10.81 -5.89 11.27
N ILE A 42 9.50 -5.68 11.18
CA ILE A 42 8.89 -4.37 10.88
C ILE A 42 9.14 -3.31 11.96
N GLN A 43 9.52 -3.72 13.18
CA GLN A 43 9.92 -2.79 14.24
C GLN A 43 11.38 -2.35 14.13
N LYS A 44 12.18 -3.05 13.32
CA LYS A 44 13.62 -2.80 13.14
C LYS A 44 13.90 -2.09 11.82
N TYR A 45 13.16 -2.42 10.77
CA TYR A 45 13.37 -1.91 9.42
C TYR A 45 12.04 -1.56 8.75
N ALA A 46 12.06 -0.61 7.82
CA ALA A 46 11.02 -0.48 6.81
C ALA A 46 11.07 -1.72 5.88
N ILE A 47 9.91 -2.30 5.57
CA ILE A 47 9.83 -3.52 4.78
C ILE A 47 9.07 -3.23 3.49
N ALA A 48 9.68 -3.57 2.36
CA ALA A 48 9.06 -3.54 1.05
C ALA A 48 9.12 -4.92 0.40
N MET A 49 8.11 -5.24 -0.41
CA MET A 49 8.07 -6.47 -1.21
C MET A 49 7.88 -6.08 -2.67
N THR A 50 8.63 -6.73 -3.55
CA THR A 50 8.50 -6.54 -4.99
C THR A 50 8.46 -7.88 -5.72
N PRO A 51 7.69 -8.02 -6.81
CA PRO A 51 7.69 -9.23 -7.63
C PRO A 51 9.02 -9.51 -8.34
N GLY A 52 9.91 -8.51 -8.50
CA GLY A 52 11.18 -8.67 -9.20
C GLY A 52 12.08 -7.42 -9.15
N LEU A 53 13.40 -7.62 -9.24
CA LEU A 53 14.37 -6.52 -9.23
C LEU A 53 14.21 -5.53 -10.40
N THR A 54 13.81 -6.04 -11.58
CA THR A 54 13.64 -5.23 -12.79
C THR A 54 12.30 -4.49 -12.87
N LEU A 55 11.36 -4.79 -11.97
CA LEU A 55 10.01 -4.22 -11.94
C LEU A 55 9.84 -3.13 -10.88
N THR A 56 10.94 -2.74 -10.23
CA THR A 56 10.89 -1.79 -9.12
C THR A 56 11.63 -0.53 -9.50
N ASP A 57 10.88 0.53 -9.79
CA ASP A 57 11.42 1.87 -9.94
C ASP A 57 11.08 2.68 -8.68
N ALA A 58 11.79 2.38 -7.59
CA ALA A 58 11.52 2.94 -6.27
C ALA A 58 11.96 4.39 -6.19
N HIS A 59 11.10 5.30 -6.63
CA HIS A 59 11.27 6.73 -6.44
C HIS A 59 10.60 7.18 -5.13
N PRO A 60 11.27 8.06 -4.34
CA PRO A 60 10.61 8.71 -3.22
C PRO A 60 9.39 9.48 -3.70
N LEU A 61 8.25 9.29 -3.03
CA LEU A 61 7.07 10.11 -3.26
C LEU A 61 7.33 11.53 -2.73
N ASP A 62 7.14 12.54 -3.58
CA ASP A 62 7.12 13.93 -3.13
C ASP A 62 5.86 14.16 -2.29
N ARG A 63 6.08 14.39 -0.98
CA ARG A 63 5.01 14.56 0.00
C ARG A 63 4.39 15.97 -0.04
N GLU A 64 5.04 16.93 -0.69
CA GLU A 64 4.51 18.29 -0.84
C GLU A 64 3.53 18.39 -2.01
N GLN A 65 3.62 17.48 -2.99
CA GLN A 65 2.79 17.46 -4.19
C GLN A 65 1.93 16.19 -4.26
N VAL A 66 1.15 15.96 -3.20
CA VAL A 66 0.18 14.86 -3.20
C VAL A 66 -1.07 15.25 -4.00
N ASN A 67 -1.38 14.47 -5.02
CA ASN A 67 -2.66 14.51 -5.72
C ASN A 67 -3.31 13.13 -5.57
N LEU A 68 -4.37 13.08 -4.76
CA LEU A 68 -5.01 11.85 -4.34
C LEU A 68 -6.29 11.58 -5.15
N LEU A 69 -6.42 10.34 -5.65
CA LEU A 69 -7.71 9.77 -6.05
C LEU A 69 -8.15 8.78 -4.96
N SER A 70 -9.23 9.11 -4.27
CA SER A 70 -9.87 8.23 -3.30
C SER A 70 -11.06 7.51 -3.94
N ILE A 71 -11.19 6.22 -3.69
CA ILE A 71 -12.26 5.40 -4.22
C ILE A 71 -12.83 4.59 -3.07
N LYS A 72 -14.15 4.60 -2.91
CA LYS A 72 -14.81 3.82 -1.87
C LYS A 72 -15.99 3.05 -2.46
N LEU A 73 -16.17 1.83 -1.93
CA LEU A 73 -17.39 1.05 -2.08
C LEU A 73 -17.92 0.69 -0.69
N SER A 74 -18.93 1.42 -0.25
CA SER A 74 -19.53 1.25 1.08
C SER A 74 -20.83 0.46 1.05
N GLU A 75 -21.56 0.53 -0.06
CA GLU A 75 -22.77 -0.23 -0.24
C GLU A 75 -22.48 -1.72 -0.44
N GLY A 76 -23.45 -2.56 -0.04
CA GLY A 76 -23.37 -4.00 -0.28
C GLY A 76 -23.63 -4.29 -1.76
N VAL A 77 -22.63 -4.79 -2.46
CA VAL A 77 -22.73 -5.13 -3.89
C VAL A 77 -22.31 -6.57 -4.14
N GLN A 78 -22.88 -7.21 -5.17
CA GLN A 78 -22.46 -8.55 -5.63
C GLN A 78 -22.44 -9.62 -4.51
N GLY A 79 -23.35 -9.50 -3.52
CA GLY A 79 -23.44 -10.42 -2.38
C GLY A 79 -22.45 -10.13 -1.24
N PHE A 80 -21.60 -9.10 -1.36
CA PHE A 80 -20.78 -8.63 -0.25
C PHE A 80 -21.58 -7.75 0.71
N SER A 81 -21.25 -7.85 2.00
CA SER A 81 -21.83 -7.00 3.03
C SER A 81 -21.33 -5.55 2.89
N PRO A 82 -22.14 -4.55 3.28
CA PRO A 82 -21.71 -3.16 3.25
C PRO A 82 -20.50 -2.90 4.16
N LEU A 83 -19.69 -1.91 3.79
CA LEU A 83 -18.52 -1.44 4.55
C LEU A 83 -18.77 0.00 5.04
N PRO A 84 -19.65 0.23 6.03
CA PRO A 84 -20.09 1.58 6.42
C PRO A 84 -18.95 2.48 6.93
N ASN A 85 -17.85 1.90 7.39
CA ASN A 85 -16.72 2.65 7.93
C ASN A 85 -15.82 3.26 6.84
N THR A 86 -15.91 2.82 5.58
CA THR A 86 -15.10 3.39 4.48
C THR A 86 -15.46 4.83 4.20
N GLN A 87 -16.68 5.27 4.54
CA GLN A 87 -17.06 6.69 4.44
C GLN A 87 -16.19 7.55 5.36
N ARG A 88 -16.02 7.14 6.62
CA ARG A 88 -15.23 7.89 7.60
C ARG A 88 -13.75 7.89 7.25
N GLU A 89 -13.26 6.77 6.73
CA GLU A 89 -11.89 6.63 6.24
C GLU A 89 -11.60 7.62 5.10
N VAL A 90 -12.38 7.57 4.02
CA VAL A 90 -12.15 8.44 2.85
C VAL A 90 -12.33 9.91 3.18
N GLN A 91 -13.33 10.27 3.99
CA GLN A 91 -13.48 11.66 4.46
C GLN A 91 -12.27 12.13 5.28
N GLY A 92 -11.72 11.27 6.14
CA GLY A 92 -10.51 11.57 6.91
C GLY A 92 -9.31 11.81 6.01
N ILE A 93 -9.06 10.90 5.06
CA ILE A 93 -7.92 11.00 4.14
C ILE A 93 -8.07 12.25 3.25
N GLN A 94 -9.27 12.51 2.72
CA GLN A 94 -9.53 13.69 1.90
C GLN A 94 -9.32 14.99 2.68
N ALA A 95 -9.63 15.02 3.99
CA ALA A 95 -9.37 16.19 4.81
C ALA A 95 -7.87 16.50 4.98
N PHE A 96 -6.99 15.48 4.90
CA PHE A 96 -5.54 15.67 5.00
C PHE A 96 -4.87 15.96 3.66
N PHE A 97 -5.29 15.30 2.58
CA PHE A 97 -4.59 15.34 1.28
C PHE A 97 -5.39 16.00 0.16
N GLY A 98 -6.68 16.30 0.37
CA GLY A 98 -7.57 16.79 -0.67
C GLY A 98 -7.80 15.75 -1.77
N GLY A 99 -7.96 16.23 -3.01
CA GLY A 99 -8.09 15.39 -4.18
C GLY A 99 -9.52 14.99 -4.55
N LYS A 100 -9.60 14.07 -5.51
CA LYS A 100 -10.86 13.60 -6.11
C LYS A 100 -11.35 12.34 -5.41
N THR A 101 -12.67 12.17 -5.35
CA THR A 101 -13.28 10.97 -4.78
C THR A 101 -14.31 10.38 -5.75
N LEU A 102 -14.29 9.06 -5.91
CA LEU A 102 -15.36 8.28 -6.56
C LEU A 102 -16.07 7.45 -5.49
N MET A 103 -17.39 7.63 -5.34
CA MET A 103 -18.18 6.93 -4.32
C MET A 103 -19.20 5.97 -4.94
N ASP A 104 -19.23 4.73 -4.44
CA ASP A 104 -20.30 3.77 -4.67
C ASP A 104 -20.64 3.59 -6.17
N GLU A 105 -21.75 4.15 -6.68
CA GLU A 105 -22.15 4.07 -8.09
C GLU A 105 -21.15 4.75 -9.06
N GLU A 106 -20.35 5.68 -8.57
CA GLU A 106 -19.30 6.34 -9.36
C GLU A 106 -18.04 5.49 -9.49
N PHE A 107 -17.88 4.44 -8.66
CA PHE A 107 -16.76 3.50 -8.75
C PHE A 107 -16.95 2.51 -9.92
N LEU A 108 -16.85 3.06 -11.12
CA LEU A 108 -16.87 2.32 -12.38
C LEU A 108 -15.48 2.35 -13.00
N ILE A 109 -15.07 1.24 -13.61
CA ILE A 109 -13.79 1.15 -14.33
C ILE A 109 -13.63 2.27 -15.36
N ALA A 110 -14.71 2.62 -16.08
CA ALA A 110 -14.67 3.71 -17.05
C ALA A 110 -14.37 5.08 -16.42
N ASN A 111 -14.89 5.37 -15.23
CA ASN A 111 -14.62 6.61 -14.52
C ASN A 111 -13.18 6.64 -14.01
N LEU A 112 -12.71 5.53 -13.44
CA LEU A 112 -11.33 5.39 -12.98
C LEU A 112 -10.32 5.56 -14.13
N GLU A 113 -10.54 4.90 -15.26
CA GLU A 113 -9.68 5.01 -16.44
C GLU A 113 -9.65 6.42 -17.01
N ARG A 114 -10.81 7.10 -17.04
CA ARG A 114 -10.89 8.49 -17.47
C ARG A 114 -10.07 9.39 -16.53
N ASP A 115 -10.33 9.29 -15.23
CA ASP A 115 -9.71 10.15 -14.23
C ASP A 115 -8.18 9.96 -14.21
N MET A 116 -7.69 8.71 -14.32
CA MET A 116 -6.26 8.42 -14.41
C MET A 116 -5.58 8.93 -15.69
N LYS A 117 -6.33 9.21 -16.76
CA LYS A 117 -5.80 9.79 -18.00
C LYS A 117 -5.85 11.31 -18.00
N GLU A 118 -6.84 11.89 -17.35
CA GLU A 118 -7.09 13.34 -17.32
C GLU A 118 -6.27 14.05 -16.24
N GLU A 119 -5.98 13.37 -15.14
CA GLU A 119 -5.30 13.94 -13.97
C GLU A 119 -4.09 13.09 -13.57
N ASN A 120 -2.99 13.76 -13.21
CA ASN A 120 -1.79 13.09 -12.71
C ASN A 120 -1.93 12.83 -11.21
N PHE A 121 -2.61 11.75 -10.84
CA PHE A 121 -2.67 11.31 -9.44
C PHE A 121 -1.34 10.68 -9.01
N THR A 122 -0.84 11.08 -7.84
CA THR A 122 0.39 10.54 -7.24
C THR A 122 0.10 9.46 -6.20
N ILE A 123 -1.14 9.39 -5.71
CA ILE A 123 -1.64 8.34 -4.83
C ILE A 123 -3.05 7.91 -5.29
N ILE A 124 -3.30 6.60 -5.32
CA ILE A 124 -4.63 6.02 -5.46
C ILE A 124 -4.95 5.25 -4.17
N HIS A 125 -6.03 5.60 -3.50
CA HIS A 125 -6.54 4.91 -2.33
C HIS A 125 -7.87 4.23 -2.68
N ILE A 126 -7.96 2.90 -2.51
CA ILE A 126 -9.16 2.13 -2.80
C ILE A 126 -9.61 1.40 -1.54
N ALA A 127 -10.81 1.73 -1.06
CA ALA A 127 -11.45 1.12 0.09
C ALA A 127 -12.67 0.29 -0.37
N SER A 128 -12.45 -1.01 -0.63
CA SER A 128 -13.49 -1.96 -1.05
C SER A 128 -13.20 -3.37 -0.50
N HIS A 129 -14.09 -4.33 -0.77
CA HIS A 129 -13.74 -5.74 -0.64
C HIS A 129 -12.61 -6.09 -1.63
N GLY A 130 -11.62 -6.82 -1.16
CA GLY A 130 -10.54 -7.36 -1.99
C GLY A 130 -10.88 -8.75 -2.51
N LYS A 131 -10.32 -9.10 -3.67
CA LYS A 131 -10.23 -10.47 -4.19
C LYS A 131 -8.78 -10.80 -4.51
#